data_AF-A0A7C0ZVZ8-F1
#
_entry.id   AF-A0A7C0ZVZ8-F1
#
_cell.length_a   1.000
_cell.length_b   1.000
_cell.length_c   1.000
_cell.angle_alpha   90.00
_cell.angle_beta   90.00
_cell.angle_gamma   90.00
#
_symmetry.space_group_name_H-M   'P 1'
#
loop_
_entity.id
_entity.type
_entity.pdbx_description
1 polymer ?
#
loop_
_entity_poly.entity_id
_entity_poly.type
_entity_poly.pdbx_seq_one_letter_code
_entity_poly.pdbx_strand_id
1 'polypeptide(L)' 'MSGKNIVIIATLDTKGEEAEYLKKLIEDKGHKAIVVDAGILGEPRFQGDISRE' A
#
# COMPACT_ATOMS: atom_id res chain seq x y z
N MET A 1 21.45 -3.51 7.28
CA MET A 1 21.08 -2.23 6.63
C MET A 1 19.94 -1.60 7.44
N SER A 2 19.92 -0.27 7.62
CA SER A 2 18.82 0.40 8.33
C SER A 2 17.67 0.62 7.35
N GLY A 3 16.62 -0.21 7.44
CA GLY A 3 15.44 -0.12 6.58
C GLY A 3 14.69 1.21 6.76
N LYS A 4 14.05 1.70 5.70
CA LYS A 4 13.22 2.90 5.74
C LYS A 4 11.74 2.50 5.83
N ASN A 5 10.94 3.37 6.43
CA ASN A 5 9.48 3.32 6.30
C ASN A 5 9.10 4.11 5.05
N ILE A 6 8.37 3.49 4.13
CA ILE A 6 7.93 4.08 2.87
C ILE A 6 6.41 3.99 2.81
N VAL A 7 5.75 5.12 2.61
CA VAL A 7 4.30 5.20 2.54
C VAL A 7 3.86 5.06 1.09
N ILE A 8 2.91 4.15 0.84
CA ILE A 8 2.22 3.99 -0.44
C ILE A 8 0.80 4.53 -0.23
N ILE A 9 0.48 5.65 -0.89
CA ILE A 9 -0.89 6.18 -0.92
C ILE A 9 -1.49 5.75 -2.25
N ALA A 10 -2.58 5.00 -2.20
CA ALA A 10 -3.22 4.46 -3.40
C ALA A 10 -4.74 4.35 -3.23
N THR A 11 -5.46 4.47 -4.33
CA THR A 11 -6.90 4.19 -4.40
C THR A 11 -7.11 2.69 -4.51
N LEU A 12 -7.15 1.95 -3.38
CA LEU A 12 -7.06 0.48 -3.40
C LEU A 12 -8.24 -0.23 -4.08
N ASP A 13 -9.33 0.50 -4.29
CA ASP A 13 -10.51 0.08 -5.05
C ASP A 13 -10.27 -0.04 -6.57
N THR A 14 -9.28 0.68 -7.10
CA THR A 14 -8.95 0.70 -8.53
C THR A 14 -7.48 0.38 -8.82
N LYS A 15 -6.60 0.57 -7.83
CA LYS A 15 -5.13 0.47 -7.89
C LYS A 15 -4.55 -0.49 -6.86
N GLY A 16 -5.36 -1.43 -6.38
CA GLY A 16 -4.94 -2.41 -5.39
C GLY A 16 -3.83 -3.34 -5.89
N GLU A 17 -3.87 -3.80 -7.14
CA GLU A 17 -2.84 -4.71 -7.68
C GLU A 17 -1.49 -4.00 -7.81
N GLU A 18 -1.46 -2.78 -8.31
CA GLU A 18 -0.25 -1.97 -8.40
C GLU A 18 0.32 -1.63 -7.02
N ALA A 19 -0.55 -1.32 -6.04
CA ALA A 19 -0.13 -1.03 -4.66
C ALA A 19 0.50 -2.26 -3.99
N GLU A 20 -0.09 -3.45 -4.18
CA GLU A 20 0.42 -4.71 -3.65
C GLU A 20 1.77 -5.09 -4.29
N TYR A 21 1.91 -4.88 -5.61
CA TYR A 21 3.18 -5.08 -6.29
C TYR A 21 4.29 -4.17 -5.75
N LEU A 22 4.01 -2.87 -5.57
CA LEU A 22 4.98 -1.92 -5.00
C LEU A 22 5.33 -2.27 -3.55
N LYS A 23 4.34 -2.66 -2.73
CA LYS A 23 4.55 -3.13 -1.35
C LYS A 23 5.57 -4.26 -1.32
N LYS A 24 5.36 -5.29 -2.14
CA LYS A 24 6.29 -6.42 -2.25
C LYS A 24 7.71 -5.99 -2.64
N LEU A 25 7.85 -5.14 -3.66
CA LEU A 25 9.17 -4.65 -4.09
C LEU A 25 9.90 -3.84 -3.01
N ILE A 26 9.17 -3.06 -2.22
CA ILE A 26 9.72 -2.28 -1.11
C ILE A 26 10.19 -3.23 0.01
N GLU A 27 9.37 -4.22 0.36
CA GLU A 27 9.68 -5.20 1.39
C GLU A 27 10.86 -6.10 0.99
N ASP A 28 10.91 -6.56 -0.27
CA ASP A 28 12.02 -7.35 -0.82
C ASP A 28 13.36 -6.59 -0.79
N LYS A 29 13.33 -5.25 -0.77
CA LYS A 29 14.53 -4.39 -0.62
C LYS A 29 14.94 -4.16 0.84
N GLY A 30 14.26 -4.78 1.80
CA GLY A 30 14.53 -4.62 3.23
C GLY A 30 14.01 -3.29 3.80
N HIS A 31 12.95 -2.74 3.21
CA HIS A 31 12.22 -1.58 3.72
C HIS A 31 10.85 -1.99 4.23
N LYS A 32 10.21 -1.14 5.02
CA LYS A 32 8.82 -1.34 5.45
C LYS A 32 7.91 -0.52 4.55
N ALA A 33 6.96 -1.17 3.88
CA ALA A 33 5.85 -0.49 3.23
C ALA A 33 4.73 -0.22 4.24
N ILE A 34 4.13 0.96 4.16
CA ILE A 34 2.91 1.33 4.89
C ILE A 34 1.89 1.76 3.84
N VAL A 35 0.80 1.02 3.70
CA VAL A 35 -0.23 1.29 2.70
C VAL A 35 -1.35 2.12 3.31
N VAL A 36 -1.66 3.24 2.68
CA VAL A 36 -2.79 4.11 3.01
C VAL A 36 -3.81 4.01 1.89
N ASP A 37 -5.02 3.61 2.24
CA ASP A 37 -6.13 3.60 1.30
C ASP A 37 -6.73 5.00 1.14
N ALA A 38 -6.82 5.46 -0.10
CA ALA A 38 -7.44 6.71 -0.50
C ALA A 38 -8.56 6.52 -1.54
N GLY A 39 -9.05 5.28 -1.72
CA GLY A 39 -10.13 4.96 -2.66
C GLY A 39 -11.48 5.55 -2.25
N ILE A 40 -12.37 5.80 -3.23
CA ILE A 40 -13.70 6.41 -2.99
C ILE A 40 -14.84 5.76 -3.76
N LEU A 41 -14.57 4.87 -4.72
CA LEU A 41 -15.58 4.33 -5.63
C LEU A 41 -16.13 2.99 -5.17
N GLY A 42 -15.26 2.08 -4.71
CA GLY A 42 -15.64 0.71 -4.38
C GLY A 42 -14.80 0.08 -3.27
N GLU A 43 -14.98 -1.22 -3.07
CA GLU A 43 -14.27 -1.98 -2.04
C GLU A 43 -12.76 -2.05 -2.35
N PRO A 44 -11.89 -1.88 -1.35
CA PRO A 44 -10.46 -2.07 -1.56
C PRO A 44 -10.12 -3.52 -1.88
N ARG A 45 -9.11 -3.74 -2.74
CA ARG A 45 -8.60 -5.09 -3.04
C ARG A 45 -8.07 -5.81 -1.80
N PHE A 46 -7.47 -5.07 -0.87
CA PHE A 46 -6.95 -5.57 0.40
C PHE A 46 -6.98 -4.44 1.44
N GLN A 47 -6.93 -4.80 2.72
CA GLN A 47 -6.91 -3.82 3.81
C GLN A 47 -5.55 -3.11 3.87
N GLY A 48 -5.54 -1.79 3.67
CA GLY A 48 -4.37 -0.95 3.92
C GLY A 48 -4.00 -0.92 5.41
N ASP A 49 -2.75 -0.61 5.72
CA ASP A 49 -2.31 -0.38 7.11
C ASP A 49 -3.05 0.81 7.75
N ILE A 50 -3.48 1.76 6.91
CA ILE A 50 -4.40 2.84 7.26
C ILE A 50 -5.61 2.72 6.32
N SER A 51 -6.79 2.53 6.91
CA SER A 51 -8.07 2.49 6.20
C SER A 51 -8.50 3.86 5.68
N ARG A 52 -9.46 3.86 4.75
CA ARG A 52 -10.09 5.10 4.26
C ARG A 52 -11.14 5.65 5.23
N GLU A 53 -11.61 4.83 6.17
CA GLU A 53 -12.48 5.14 7.31
C GLU A 53 -11.68 5.56 8.55
#